data_AF-A0A0G0FKA7-F1
#
_entry.id   AF-A0A0G0FKA7-F1
#
_cell.length_a   1.000
_cell.length_b   1.000
_cell.length_c   1.000
_cell.angle_alpha   90.00
_cell.angle_beta   90.00
_cell.angle_gamma   90.00
#
_symmetry.space_group_name_H-M   'P 1'
#
loop_
_entity.id
_entity.type
_entity.pdbx_description
1 polymer ?
#
loop_
_entity_poly.entity_id
_entity_poly.type
_entity_poly.pdbx_seq_one_letter_code
_entity_poly.pdbx_strand_id
1 'polypeptide(L)'
;MNKNTYIALAVIVVFGVLLWIFLSQKEKVPEAGPATVSTLSVSNITSSALAVLAGTKTISWKTSNYPANAGVNINLIKKISDSPREFTLVRTLETDTPNDGEEVWTPQAEENADDLFIEVICSNTYQFSLGCSLSSDPIKVN
;
A
#
# COMPACT_ATOMS: atom_id res chain seq x y z
N MET A 1 -11.60 46.13 15.37
CA MET A 1 -10.96 44.89 15.89
C MET A 1 -9.81 45.31 16.80
N ASN A 2 -9.71 44.81 18.03
CA ASN A 2 -8.70 45.29 18.97
C ASN A 2 -7.33 44.62 18.69
N LYS A 3 -6.23 45.27 19.07
CA LYS A 3 -4.86 44.75 18.87
C LYS A 3 -4.66 43.35 19.46
N ASN A 4 -5.31 43.05 20.58
CA ASN A 4 -5.22 41.75 21.26
C ASN A 4 -5.97 40.65 20.49
N THR A 5 -7.06 40.97 19.79
CA THR A 5 -7.79 40.05 18.90
C THR A 5 -6.92 39.66 17.71
N TYR A 6 -6.18 40.60 17.13
CA TYR A 6 -5.25 40.31 16.03
C TYR A 6 -4.10 39.41 16.46
N ILE A 7 -3.53 39.66 17.65
CA ILE A 7 -2.46 38.83 18.22
C ILE A 7 -2.97 37.41 18.51
N ALA A 8 -4.16 37.27 19.12
CA ALA A 8 -4.74 35.96 19.41
C ALA A 8 -4.99 35.13 18.13
N LEU A 9 -5.54 35.75 17.08
CA LEU A 9 -5.75 35.08 15.79
C LEU A 9 -4.42 34.66 15.14
N ALA A 10 -3.40 35.52 15.18
CA ALA A 10 -2.09 35.19 14.64
C ALA A 10 -1.46 33.98 15.35
N VAL A 11 -1.59 33.89 16.69
CA VAL A 11 -1.07 32.74 17.45
C VAL A 11 -1.80 31.45 17.07
N ILE A 12 -3.13 31.48 16.95
CA ILE A 12 -3.92 30.30 16.56
C ILE A 12 -3.52 29.80 15.17
N VAL A 13 -3.35 30.72 14.21
CA VAL A 13 -2.92 30.36 12.85
C VAL A 13 -1.53 29.74 12.87
N VAL A 14 -0.57 30.34 13.58
CA VAL A 14 0.80 29.80 13.68
C VAL A 14 0.81 28.42 14.33
N PHE A 15 0.09 28.25 15.44
CA PHE A 15 0.01 26.96 16.13
C PHE A 15 -0.69 25.89 15.27
N GLY A 16 -1.74 26.28 14.55
CA GLY A 16 -2.42 25.40 13.61
C GLY A 16 -1.50 24.93 12.48
N VAL A 17 -0.71 25.83 11.91
CA VAL A 17 0.28 25.51 10.87
C VAL A 17 1.37 24.59 11.42
N LEU A 18 1.92 24.88 12.60
CA LEU A 18 2.96 24.05 13.22
C LEU A 18 2.45 22.65 13.57
N LEU A 19 1.23 22.54 14.08
CA LEU A 19 0.59 21.26 14.39
C LEU A 19 0.34 20.45 13.11
N TRP A 20 -0.13 21.09 12.04
CA TRP A 20 -0.28 20.46 10.73
C TRP A 20 1.04 19.92 10.18
N ILE A 21 2.12 20.70 10.25
CA ILE A 21 3.46 20.28 9.80
C ILE A 21 3.93 19.07 10.63
N PHE A 22 3.75 19.12 11.95
CA PHE A 22 4.15 18.03 12.83
C PHE A 22 3.40 16.73 12.55
N LEU A 23 2.08 16.81 12.34
CA LEU A 23 1.24 15.64 12.01
C LEU A 23 1.51 15.09 10.60
N SER A 24 2.12 15.88 9.70
CA SER A 24 2.41 15.46 8.32
C SER A 24 3.79 14.80 8.15
N GLN A 25 4.56 14.63 9.24
CA GLN A 25 5.88 14.01 9.13
C GLN A 25 5.77 12.50 8.91
N LYS A 26 6.21 12.05 7.73
CA LYS A 26 6.39 10.63 7.43
C LYS A 26 7.60 10.07 8.17
N GLU A 27 7.52 8.80 8.54
CA GLU A 27 8.65 8.10 9.14
C GLU A 27 9.76 7.90 8.11
N LYS A 28 10.98 8.34 8.43
CA LYS A 28 12.18 8.13 7.61
C LYS A 28 12.86 6.86 8.05
N VAL A 29 13.25 6.01 7.10
CA VAL A 29 13.93 4.77 7.45
C VAL A 29 15.28 4.62 6.75
N PRO A 30 16.35 4.17 7.45
CA PRO A 30 17.66 3.98 6.84
C PRO A 30 17.64 2.83 5.83
N GLU A 31 18.16 3.07 4.62
CA GLU A 31 18.17 2.11 3.51
C GLU A 31 19.61 1.85 3.01
N ALA A 32 19.89 0.60 2.64
CA ALA A 32 21.17 0.21 2.04
C ALA A 32 21.27 0.52 0.52
N GLY A 33 20.14 0.84 -0.11
CA GLY A 33 19.99 1.11 -1.55
C GLY A 33 18.53 1.45 -1.87
N PRO A 34 18.17 1.72 -3.14
CA PRO A 34 16.77 1.97 -3.51
C PRO A 34 15.93 0.74 -3.16
N ALA A 35 14.79 0.99 -2.51
CA ALA A 35 13.89 -0.06 -2.06
C ALA A 35 13.08 -0.59 -3.25
N THR A 36 12.84 -1.90 -3.28
CA THR A 36 11.95 -2.50 -4.28
C THR A 36 10.96 -3.45 -3.65
N VAL A 37 9.80 -3.55 -4.28
CA VAL A 37 8.73 -4.51 -3.95
C VAL A 37 8.38 -5.30 -5.20
N SER A 38 8.19 -6.60 -5.06
CA SER A 38 7.74 -7.49 -6.14
C SER A 38 6.62 -8.38 -5.65
N THR A 39 5.46 -8.29 -6.28
CA THR A 39 4.43 -9.33 -6.17
C THR A 39 4.98 -10.62 -6.78
N LEU A 40 4.97 -11.71 -6.02
CA LEU A 40 5.48 -13.02 -6.45
C LEU A 40 4.36 -13.92 -6.97
N SER A 41 3.27 -14.05 -6.21
CA SER A 41 2.19 -14.96 -6.55
C SER A 41 0.87 -14.58 -5.90
N VAL A 42 -0.21 -15.02 -6.52
CA VAL A 42 -1.56 -15.08 -5.94
C VAL A 42 -2.02 -16.53 -6.09
N SER A 43 -2.33 -17.19 -4.99
CA SER A 43 -2.68 -18.63 -5.00
C SER A 43 -3.89 -18.89 -4.13
N ASN A 44 -4.73 -19.86 -4.51
CA ASN A 44 -5.89 -20.23 -3.70
C ASN A 44 -5.42 -21.01 -2.47
N ILE A 45 -6.00 -20.72 -1.30
CA ILE A 45 -5.79 -21.55 -0.11
C ILE A 45 -6.56 -22.85 -0.30
N THR A 46 -5.84 -23.97 -0.40
CA THR A 46 -6.41 -25.31 -0.65
C THR A 46 -6.63 -26.12 0.63
N SER A 47 -6.52 -25.51 1.80
CA SER A 47 -6.67 -26.23 3.08
C SER A 47 -8.11 -26.67 3.32
N SER A 48 -8.31 -27.98 3.32
CA SER A 48 -9.58 -28.66 3.59
C SER A 48 -10.05 -28.57 5.05
N ALA A 49 -9.24 -28.00 5.95
CA ALA A 49 -9.53 -27.95 7.39
C ALA A 49 -10.50 -26.83 7.80
N LEU A 50 -10.80 -25.86 6.93
CA LEU A 50 -11.66 -24.73 7.27
C LEU A 50 -12.55 -24.37 6.08
N ALA A 51 -13.80 -24.85 6.07
CA ALA A 51 -14.83 -24.37 5.13
C ALA A 51 -15.01 -22.83 5.17
N VAL A 52 -14.56 -22.19 6.25
CA VAL A 52 -14.51 -20.74 6.44
C VAL A 52 -13.49 -20.03 5.53
N LEU A 53 -12.46 -20.74 5.05
CA LEU A 53 -11.44 -20.20 4.15
C LEU A 53 -11.71 -20.53 2.68
N ALA A 54 -12.86 -21.14 2.37
CA ALA A 54 -13.22 -21.45 0.99
C ALA A 54 -13.26 -20.16 0.14
N GLY A 55 -12.47 -20.13 -0.92
CA GLY A 55 -12.37 -18.97 -1.83
C GLY A 55 -11.32 -17.94 -1.43
N THR A 56 -10.61 -18.10 -0.31
CA THR A 56 -9.49 -17.23 0.06
C THR A 56 -8.25 -17.43 -0.81
N LYS A 57 -7.49 -16.37 -0.97
CA LYS A 57 -6.24 -16.34 -1.74
C LYS A 57 -5.10 -15.84 -0.86
N THR A 58 -3.93 -16.45 -1.00
CA THR A 58 -2.67 -15.98 -0.46
C THR A 58 -1.96 -15.13 -1.51
N ILE A 59 -1.62 -13.91 -1.12
CA ILE A 59 -0.80 -12.98 -1.89
C ILE A 59 0.60 -13.04 -1.29
N SER A 60 1.61 -13.34 -2.10
CA SER A 60 3.00 -13.39 -1.66
C SER A 60 3.82 -12.33 -2.38
N TRP A 61 4.76 -11.71 -1.67
CA TRP A 61 5.68 -10.73 -2.24
C TRP A 61 7.09 -10.89 -1.67
N LYS A 62 8.03 -10.14 -2.26
CA LYS A 62 9.38 -9.98 -1.73
C LYS A 62 9.80 -8.53 -1.86
N THR A 63 10.56 -8.08 -0.88
CA THR A 63 11.17 -6.76 -0.90
C THR A 63 12.69 -6.83 -0.90
N SER A 64 13.35 -5.80 -1.42
CA SER A 64 14.81 -5.62 -1.38
C SER A 64 15.16 -4.22 -0.90
N ASN A 65 16.20 -4.10 -0.08
CA ASN A 65 16.60 -2.84 0.58
C ASN A 65 15.44 -2.14 1.31
N TYR A 66 14.44 -2.92 1.73
CA TYR A 66 13.23 -2.41 2.35
C TYR A 66 13.42 -2.38 3.86
N PRO A 67 12.98 -1.33 4.54
CA PRO A 67 13.20 -1.24 5.97
C PRO A 67 12.43 -2.27 6.78
N ALA A 68 13.04 -2.76 7.87
CA ALA A 68 12.52 -3.88 8.65
C ALA A 68 11.13 -3.66 9.26
N ASN A 69 10.77 -2.41 9.56
CA ASN A 69 9.48 -2.05 10.16
C ASN A 69 8.53 -1.37 9.16
N ALA A 70 8.96 -1.18 7.91
CA ALA A 70 8.09 -0.56 6.91
C ALA A 70 7.07 -1.60 6.42
N GLY A 71 5.79 -1.21 6.40
CA GLY A 71 4.72 -1.99 5.80
C GLY A 71 4.68 -1.86 4.28
N VAL A 72 3.80 -2.63 3.65
CA VAL A 72 3.48 -2.55 2.22
C VAL A 72 1.99 -2.24 2.03
N ASN A 73 1.62 -1.74 0.85
CA ASN A 73 0.22 -1.60 0.47
C ASN A 73 -0.12 -2.66 -0.57
N ILE A 74 -1.32 -3.22 -0.50
CA ILE A 74 -1.78 -4.24 -1.44
C ILE A 74 -3.03 -3.72 -2.14
N ASN A 75 -3.01 -3.69 -3.46
CA ASN A 75 -4.13 -3.21 -4.27
C ASN A 75 -4.65 -4.31 -5.19
N LEU A 76 -5.97 -4.33 -5.33
CA LEU A 76 -6.67 -4.96 -6.44
C LEU A 76 -6.84 -3.92 -7.55
N ILE A 77 -6.37 -4.25 -8.73
CA ILE A 77 -6.41 -3.38 -9.90
C ILE A 77 -7.05 -4.11 -11.08
N LYS A 78 -7.65 -3.36 -12.00
CA LYS A 78 -8.26 -3.87 -13.22
C LYS A 78 -7.51 -3.36 -14.43
N LYS A 79 -7.17 -4.26 -15.35
CA LYS A 79 -6.56 -3.87 -16.64
C LYS A 79 -7.60 -3.20 -17.53
N ILE A 80 -7.32 -1.99 -17.99
CA ILE A 80 -8.23 -1.20 -18.82
C ILE A 80 -7.74 -1.01 -20.27
N SER A 81 -6.45 -1.21 -20.53
CA SER A 81 -5.87 -1.17 -21.86
C SER A 81 -4.67 -2.11 -21.95
N ASP A 82 -4.43 -2.64 -23.15
CA ASP A 82 -3.24 -3.44 -23.48
C ASP A 82 -2.18 -2.64 -24.25
N SER A 83 -2.53 -1.47 -24.82
CA SER A 83 -1.60 -0.64 -25.60
C SER A 83 -1.97 0.86 -25.56
N PRO A 84 -1.32 1.68 -24.71
CA PRO A 84 -0.38 1.27 -23.65
C PRO A 84 -1.06 0.38 -22.62
N ARG A 85 -0.29 -0.48 -21.94
CA ARG A 85 -0.83 -1.32 -20.87
C ARG A 85 -1.18 -0.42 -19.67
N GLU A 86 -2.45 -0.36 -19.32
CA GLU A 86 -2.96 0.51 -18.27
C GLU A 86 -3.85 -0.25 -17.28
N PHE A 87 -3.82 0.20 -16.03
CA PHE A 87 -4.59 -0.35 -14.93
C PHE A 87 -5.31 0.75 -14.17
N THR A 88 -6.46 0.42 -13.60
CA THR A 88 -7.19 1.28 -12.67
C THR A 88 -7.32 0.62 -11.31
N LEU A 89 -7.26 1.41 -10.24
CA LEU A 89 -7.49 0.92 -8.89
C LEU A 89 -8.95 0.48 -8.75
N VAL A 90 -9.16 -0.76 -8.31
CA VAL A 90 -10.49 -1.26 -7.94
C VAL A 90 -10.68 -1.05 -6.45
N ARG A 91 -9.74 -1.54 -5.65
CA ARG A 91 -9.80 -1.48 -4.19
C ARG A 91 -8.42 -1.65 -3.57
N THR A 92 -8.17 -0.91 -2.50
CA THR A 92 -7.04 -1.21 -1.60
C THR A 92 -7.44 -2.36 -0.69
N LEU A 93 -6.69 -3.47 -0.79
CA LEU A 93 -6.89 -4.65 0.05
C LEU A 93 -6.35 -4.39 1.44
N GLU A 94 -5.12 -3.90 1.52
CA GLU A 94 -4.44 -3.58 2.76
C GLU A 94 -3.64 -2.29 2.63
N THR A 95 -3.62 -1.52 3.71
CA THR A 95 -2.79 -0.32 3.85
C THR A 95 -1.83 -0.54 4.99
N ASP A 96 -0.55 -0.39 4.71
CA ASP A 96 0.54 -0.50 5.67
C ASP A 96 0.59 -1.86 6.40
N THR A 97 0.25 -2.94 5.69
CA THR A 97 0.34 -4.30 6.26
C THR A 97 1.80 -4.66 6.52
N PRO A 98 2.12 -5.41 7.60
CA PRO A 98 3.49 -5.84 7.87
C PRO A 98 4.19 -6.46 6.66
N ASN A 99 5.46 -6.13 6.45
CA ASN A 99 6.26 -6.69 5.38
C ASN A 99 6.83 -8.07 5.78
N ASP A 100 5.96 -9.04 6.05
CA ASP A 100 6.32 -10.43 6.39
C ASP A 100 6.33 -11.38 5.18
N GLY A 101 5.84 -10.91 4.03
CA GLY A 101 5.94 -11.56 2.74
C GLY A 101 4.66 -12.24 2.27
N GLU A 102 3.61 -12.30 3.11
CA GLU A 102 2.35 -12.93 2.76
C GLU A 102 1.14 -12.23 3.38
N GLU A 103 0.04 -12.18 2.63
CA GLU A 103 -1.25 -11.67 3.12
C GLU A 103 -2.38 -12.58 2.64
N VAL A 104 -3.37 -12.80 3.50
CA VAL A 104 -4.54 -13.60 3.15
C VAL A 104 -5.71 -12.68 2.88
N TRP A 105 -6.25 -12.78 1.66
CA TRP A 105 -7.38 -11.99 1.24
C TRP A 105 -8.54 -12.87 0.79
N THR A 106 -9.76 -12.44 1.13
CA THR A 106 -11.00 -13.06 0.66
C THR A 106 -11.61 -12.21 -0.47
N PRO A 107 -11.63 -12.69 -1.72
CA PRO A 107 -12.29 -11.99 -2.82
C PRO A 107 -13.78 -11.78 -2.55
N GLN A 108 -14.26 -10.58 -2.81
CA GLN A 108 -15.69 -10.26 -2.87
C GLN A 108 -16.31 -10.82 -4.16
N ALA A 109 -17.64 -10.70 -4.27
CA ALA A 109 -18.32 -11.04 -5.52
C ALA A 109 -17.68 -10.27 -6.69
N GLU A 110 -17.45 -10.97 -7.81
CA GLU A 110 -16.81 -10.44 -9.03
C GLU A 110 -15.30 -10.14 -8.92
N GLU A 111 -14.68 -10.23 -7.74
CA GLU A 111 -13.23 -10.03 -7.56
C GLU A 111 -12.37 -11.25 -8.00
N ASN A 112 -13.01 -12.26 -8.60
CA ASN A 112 -12.38 -13.40 -9.27
C ASN A 112 -12.48 -13.29 -10.81
N ALA A 113 -12.63 -12.08 -11.36
CA ALA A 113 -12.68 -11.88 -12.80
C ALA A 113 -11.28 -11.97 -13.46
N ASP A 114 -11.25 -12.31 -14.75
CA ASP A 114 -10.01 -12.51 -15.52
C ASP A 114 -9.25 -11.21 -15.85
N ASP A 115 -9.85 -10.05 -15.62
CA ASP A 115 -9.25 -8.74 -15.88
C ASP A 115 -8.66 -8.09 -14.60
N LEU A 116 -8.68 -8.83 -13.48
CA LEU A 116 -8.18 -8.38 -12.19
C LEU A 116 -6.78 -8.89 -11.88
N PHE A 117 -6.00 -7.99 -11.29
CA PHE A 117 -4.60 -8.19 -10.93
C PHE A 117 -4.36 -7.68 -9.51
N ILE A 118 -3.34 -8.25 -8.86
CA ILE A 118 -2.81 -7.81 -7.58
C ILE A 118 -1.47 -7.12 -7.81
N GLU A 119 -1.30 -5.98 -7.20
CA GLU A 119 0.00 -5.34 -7.01
C GLU A 119 0.29 -5.15 -5.53
N VAL A 120 1.52 -5.42 -5.13
CA VAL A 120 2.06 -5.04 -3.83
C VAL A 120 3.01 -3.87 -4.07
N ILE A 121 2.71 -2.75 -3.43
CA ILE A 121 3.42 -1.48 -3.63
C ILE A 121 4.04 -1.00 -2.33
N CYS A 122 4.98 -0.06 -2.46
CA CYS A 122 5.58 0.61 -1.31
C CYS A 122 4.51 1.34 -0.49
N SER A 123 4.58 1.24 0.82
CA SER A 123 3.67 1.99 1.71
C SER A 123 3.86 3.49 1.55
N ASN A 124 2.76 4.24 1.59
CA ASN A 124 2.77 5.70 1.57
C ASN A 124 2.96 6.32 2.96
N THR A 125 2.95 5.52 4.03
CA THR A 125 3.23 5.93 5.42
C THR A 125 4.69 6.31 5.61
N TYR A 126 5.60 5.62 4.92
CA TYR A 126 7.04 5.80 5.06
C TYR A 126 7.62 6.70 3.97
N GLN A 127 8.71 7.38 4.32
CA GLN A 127 9.55 8.10 3.38
C GLN A 127 10.80 7.26 3.08
N PHE A 128 10.85 6.75 1.84
CA PHE A 128 12.02 6.04 1.32
C PHE A 128 13.05 7.04 0.82
N SER A 129 14.20 7.11 1.48
CA SER A 129 15.21 8.15 1.24
C SER A 129 15.84 8.07 -0.16
N LEU A 130 15.96 6.86 -0.69
CA LEU A 130 16.51 6.58 -2.02
C LEU A 130 15.42 6.23 -3.04
N GLY A 131 14.15 6.44 -2.67
CA GLY A 131 12.98 6.06 -3.45
C GLY A 131 12.62 4.58 -3.28
N CYS A 132 11.39 4.26 -3.69
CA CYS A 132 10.88 2.90 -3.70
C CYS A 132 10.12 2.65 -5.00
N SER A 133 10.36 1.50 -5.62
CA SER A 133 9.75 1.15 -6.91
C SER A 133 9.26 -0.30 -6.96
N LEU A 134 8.36 -0.57 -7.90
CA LEU A 134 7.97 -1.93 -8.24
C LEU A 134 9.06 -2.55 -9.11
N SER A 135 9.44 -3.80 -8.82
CA SER A 135 10.38 -4.57 -9.64
C SER A 135 9.74 -5.79 -10.31
N SER A 136 8.41 -5.90 -10.25
CA SER A 136 7.63 -6.88 -11.02
C SER A 136 6.32 -6.28 -11.54
N ASP A 137 5.77 -6.92 -12.56
CA ASP A 137 4.42 -6.64 -13.04
C ASP A 137 3.36 -7.12 -12.03
N PRO A 138 2.16 -6.51 -12.02
CA PRO A 138 1.02 -7.02 -11.29
C PRO A 138 0.66 -8.46 -11.70
N ILE A 139 0.25 -9.27 -10.73
CA ILE A 139 -0.06 -10.69 -10.91
C ILE A 139 -1.56 -10.89 -11.09
N LYS A 140 -1.97 -11.64 -12.11
CA LYS A 140 -3.38 -11.95 -12.37
C LYS A 140 -3.97 -12.74 -11.20
N VAL A 141 -5.22 -12.45 -10.83
CA VAL A 141 -5.91 -13.11 -9.71
C VAL A 141 -6.21 -14.60 -10.00
N ASN A 142 -6.45 -14.94 -11.27
CA ASN A 142 -6.79 -16.29 -11.75
C ASN A 142 -5.90 -16.76 -12.91
#